data_AF-A0A9E2MXU1-F1
#
_entry.id   AF-A0A9E2MXU1-F1
#
_cell.length_a   1.000
_cell.length_b   1.000
_cell.length_c   1.000
_cell.angle_alpha   90.00
_cell.angle_beta   90.00
_cell.angle_gamma   90.00
#
_symmetry.space_group_name_H-M   'P 1'
#
loop_
_entity.id
_entity.type
_entity.pdbx_description
1 polymer ?
#
loop_
_entity_poly.entity_id
_entity_poly.type
_entity_poly.pdbx_seq_one_letter_code
_entity_poly.pdbx_strand_id
1 'polypeptide(L)'
;MRDLPEVIADILASRGAMVEKAGEDGLDVIASPGLVNLLGVPEYHRLFFASENEGKDSIYASYDSDYFRSLERLFTDAGRRATIFIETPALRPERIAETLADHLPLVNAAFRLEGTDQRSISYFLIYFRFTALSDDRQDGMFSVLVNPLNASTAFLKDGLE
;
A
#
# COMPACT_ATOMS: atom_id res chain seq x y z
N MET A 1 0.04 9.73 13.78
CA MET A 1 0.46 8.32 13.64
C MET A 1 -0.65 7.50 14.26
N ARG A 2 -1.22 6.51 13.56
CA ARG A 2 -2.29 5.67 14.12
C ARG A 2 -1.69 4.62 15.04
N ASP A 3 -2.36 4.29 16.13
CA ASP A 3 -1.91 3.22 17.04
C ASP A 3 -2.22 1.84 16.46
N LEU A 4 -1.55 0.80 16.98
CA LEU A 4 -1.73 -0.57 16.49
C LEU A 4 -3.18 -1.08 16.67
N PRO A 5 -3.88 -0.84 17.80
CA PRO A 5 -5.28 -1.22 17.97
C PRO A 5 -6.20 -0.63 16.89
N GLU A 6 -6.08 0.65 16.57
CA GLU A 6 -6.90 1.29 15.52
C GLU A 6 -6.63 0.69 14.14
N VAL A 7 -5.36 0.38 13.84
CA VAL A 7 -5.01 -0.25 12.57
C VAL A 7 -5.59 -1.66 12.45
N ILE A 8 -5.49 -2.48 13.51
CA ILE A 8 -6.07 -3.82 13.51
C ILE A 8 -7.60 -3.77 13.43
N ALA A 9 -8.24 -2.85 14.17
CA ALA A 9 -9.69 -2.67 14.12
C ALA A 9 -10.19 -2.38 12.70
N ASP A 10 -9.53 -1.45 11.99
CA ASP A 10 -9.86 -1.12 10.60
C ASP A 10 -9.67 -2.30 9.64
N ILE A 11 -8.57 -3.05 9.78
CA ILE A 11 -8.29 -4.22 8.94
C ILE A 11 -9.41 -5.26 9.12
N LEU A 12 -9.76 -5.59 10.36
CA LEU A 12 -10.79 -6.57 10.66
C LEU A 12 -12.18 -6.09 10.21
N ALA A 13 -12.53 -4.83 10.46
CA ALA A 13 -13.78 -4.22 10.03
C ALA A 13 -13.91 -4.23 8.49
N SER A 14 -12.84 -3.92 7.77
CA SER A 14 -12.81 -3.96 6.29
C SER A 14 -13.05 -5.36 5.73
N ARG A 15 -12.85 -6.41 6.54
CA ARG A 15 -13.07 -7.82 6.21
C ARG A 15 -14.37 -8.39 6.81
N GLY A 16 -15.24 -7.53 7.33
CA GLY A 16 -16.56 -7.88 7.81
C GLY A 16 -16.60 -8.41 9.25
N ALA A 17 -15.59 -8.11 10.07
CA ALA A 17 -15.69 -8.28 11.52
C ALA A 17 -16.42 -7.10 12.16
N MET A 18 -17.15 -7.35 13.24
CA MET A 18 -17.59 -6.30 14.16
C MET A 18 -16.50 -6.13 15.22
N VAL A 19 -16.01 -4.90 15.40
CA VAL A 19 -14.93 -4.61 16.35
C VAL A 19 -15.35 -3.46 17.26
N GLU A 20 -15.25 -3.66 18.57
CA GLU A 20 -15.52 -2.64 19.58
C GLU A 20 -14.31 -2.45 20.49
N LYS A 21 -14.07 -1.22 20.95
CA LYS A 21 -13.01 -0.96 21.94
C LYS A 21 -13.41 -1.54 23.29
N ALA A 22 -12.53 -2.33 23.87
CA ALA A 22 -12.67 -2.94 25.18
C ALA A 22 -11.59 -2.39 26.12
N GLY A 23 -11.88 -1.28 26.80
CA GLY A 23 -10.91 -0.58 27.66
C GLY A 23 -9.93 0.30 26.88
N GLU A 24 -8.78 0.61 27.47
CA GLU A 24 -7.75 1.45 26.80
C GLU A 24 -6.93 0.69 25.75
N ASP A 25 -6.61 -0.59 26.01
CA ASP A 25 -5.68 -1.38 25.18
C ASP A 25 -6.27 -2.73 24.73
N GLY A 26 -7.59 -2.80 24.50
CA GLY A 26 -8.28 -4.01 24.10
C GLY A 26 -9.33 -3.81 23.00
N LEU A 27 -9.61 -4.88 22.25
CA LEU A 27 -10.66 -4.92 21.22
C LEU A 27 -11.51 -6.18 21.41
N ASP A 28 -12.83 -6.03 21.48
CA ASP A 28 -13.78 -7.13 21.34
C ASP A 28 -14.09 -7.34 19.85
N VAL A 29 -13.90 -8.56 19.36
CA VAL A 29 -14.02 -8.91 17.94
C VAL A 29 -15.05 -10.02 17.77
N ILE A 30 -16.02 -9.79 16.89
CA ILE A 30 -16.90 -10.83 16.33
C ILE A 30 -16.48 -11.03 14.87
N ALA A 31 -15.79 -12.13 14.62
CA ALA A 31 -15.25 -12.50 13.32
C ALA A 31 -16.27 -13.30 12.49
N SER A 32 -16.35 -13.02 11.20
CA SER A 32 -17.12 -13.86 10.28
C SER A 32 -16.52 -15.27 10.15
N PRO A 33 -17.29 -16.29 9.72
CA PRO A 33 -16.77 -17.65 9.55
C PRO A 33 -15.54 -17.75 8.63
N GLY A 34 -15.45 -16.86 7.63
CA GLY A 34 -14.27 -16.77 6.77
C GLY A 34 -13.02 -16.30 7.52
N LEU A 35 -13.17 -15.29 8.40
CA LEU A 35 -12.09 -14.78 9.24
C LEU A 35 -11.66 -15.78 10.31
N VAL A 36 -12.60 -16.48 10.94
CA VAL A 36 -12.34 -17.56 11.90
C VAL A 36 -11.41 -18.61 11.31
N ASN A 37 -11.75 -19.13 10.12
CA ASN A 37 -10.96 -20.15 9.46
C ASN A 37 -9.57 -19.64 9.02
N LEU A 38 -9.50 -18.38 8.60
CA LEU A 38 -8.28 -17.80 8.03
C LEU A 38 -7.27 -17.40 9.12
N LEU A 39 -7.74 -16.78 10.19
CA LEU A 39 -6.92 -16.33 11.33
C LEU A 39 -6.71 -17.43 12.38
N GLY A 40 -7.53 -18.49 12.38
CA GLY A 40 -7.45 -19.57 13.37
C GLY A 40 -7.90 -19.14 14.76
N VAL A 41 -8.88 -18.24 14.85
CA VAL A 41 -9.37 -17.64 16.10
C VAL A 41 -10.84 -17.96 16.33
N PRO A 42 -11.33 -17.96 17.58
CA PRO A 42 -12.76 -18.12 17.86
C PRO A 42 -13.61 -17.01 17.21
N GLU A 43 -14.90 -17.29 16.99
CA GLU A 43 -15.86 -16.31 16.44
C GLU A 43 -15.89 -15.03 17.29
N TYR A 44 -16.04 -15.19 18.60
CA TYR A 44 -15.88 -14.11 19.58
C TYR A 44 -14.56 -14.26 20.30
N HIS A 45 -13.70 -13.24 20.24
CA HIS A 45 -12.44 -13.19 20.98
C HIS A 45 -12.08 -11.75 21.33
N ARG A 46 -11.27 -11.59 22.37
CA ARG A 46 -10.76 -10.28 22.78
C ARG A 46 -9.27 -10.17 22.46
N LEU A 47 -8.88 -9.10 21.78
CA LEU A 47 -7.48 -8.75 21.53
C LEU A 47 -6.97 -7.84 22.64
N PHE A 48 -5.73 -8.06 23.06
CA PHE A 48 -5.04 -7.21 24.03
C PHE A 48 -3.64 -6.85 23.53
N PHE A 49 -3.24 -5.60 23.78
CA PHE A 49 -2.03 -5.03 23.18
C PHE A 49 -0.92 -4.71 24.21
N ALA A 50 -1.26 -4.61 25.50
CA ALA A 50 -0.34 -4.16 26.54
C ALA A 50 0.52 -5.26 27.18
N SER A 51 0.00 -6.49 27.33
CA SER A 51 0.71 -7.60 27.99
C SER A 51 0.11 -8.95 27.64
N GLU A 52 0.94 -9.99 27.63
CA GLU A 52 0.59 -11.37 27.23
C GLU A 52 -0.29 -12.12 28.25
N ASN A 53 -0.62 -11.52 29.40
CA ASN A 53 -1.19 -12.22 30.56
C ASN A 53 -2.57 -11.71 31.01
N GLU A 54 -3.56 -11.64 30.13
CA GLU A 54 -4.95 -11.28 30.52
C GLU A 54 -5.99 -12.36 30.20
N GLY A 55 -5.95 -13.50 30.88
CA GLY A 55 -7.09 -14.45 30.92
C GLY A 55 -7.11 -15.54 29.84
N LYS A 56 -8.12 -16.43 29.91
CA LYS A 56 -8.20 -17.66 29.10
C LYS A 56 -8.75 -17.45 27.68
N ASP A 57 -9.49 -16.37 27.46
CA ASP A 57 -10.22 -16.08 26.21
C ASP A 57 -9.66 -14.85 25.49
N SER A 58 -8.45 -14.44 25.86
CA SER A 58 -7.74 -13.30 25.30
C SER A 58 -6.65 -13.75 24.34
N ILE A 59 -6.46 -12.94 23.30
CA ILE A 59 -5.40 -13.14 22.32
C ILE A 59 -4.49 -11.93 22.38
N TYR A 60 -3.23 -12.16 22.70
CA TYR A 60 -2.21 -11.12 22.69
C TYR A 60 -1.87 -10.73 21.25
N ALA A 61 -1.97 -9.45 20.92
CA ALA A 61 -1.88 -8.91 19.56
C ALA A 61 -0.77 -7.86 19.42
N SER A 62 0.47 -8.24 19.73
CA SER A 62 1.66 -7.41 19.47
C SER A 62 2.30 -7.74 18.11
N TYR A 63 3.24 -6.91 17.65
CA TYR A 63 3.95 -7.12 16.37
C TYR A 63 4.63 -8.49 16.25
N ASP A 64 5.04 -9.09 17.37
CA ASP A 64 5.72 -10.39 17.40
C ASP A 64 4.77 -11.58 17.63
N SER A 65 3.48 -11.31 17.92
CA SER A 65 2.48 -12.34 18.25
C SER A 65 2.12 -13.22 17.06
N ASP A 66 1.70 -14.45 17.35
CA ASP A 66 1.15 -15.37 16.35
C ASP A 66 -0.11 -14.80 15.68
N TYR A 67 -0.89 -14.00 16.42
CA TYR A 67 -2.05 -13.30 15.88
C TYR A 67 -1.64 -12.29 14.81
N PHE A 68 -0.64 -11.44 15.07
CA PHE A 68 -0.19 -10.46 14.10
C PHE A 68 0.37 -11.13 12.84
N ARG A 69 1.11 -12.24 12.99
CA ARG A 69 1.57 -13.04 11.85
C ARG A 69 0.41 -13.65 11.05
N SER A 70 -0.67 -14.06 11.70
CA SER A 70 -1.83 -14.64 11.00
C SER A 70 -2.56 -13.61 10.14
N LEU A 71 -2.49 -12.31 10.46
CA LEU A 71 -3.06 -11.23 9.63
C LEU A 71 -2.46 -11.19 8.22
N GLU A 72 -1.24 -11.67 8.01
CA GLU A 72 -0.65 -11.80 6.66
C GLU A 72 -1.55 -12.60 5.71
N ARG A 73 -2.28 -13.59 6.26
CA ARG A 73 -3.21 -14.42 5.49
C ARG A 73 -4.35 -13.61 4.90
N LEU A 74 -4.77 -12.51 5.54
CA LEU A 74 -5.82 -11.62 5.02
C LEU A 74 -5.38 -10.96 3.71
N PHE A 75 -4.07 -10.83 3.51
CA PHE A 75 -3.48 -10.20 2.34
C PHE A 75 -2.94 -11.22 1.34
N THR A 76 -3.18 -12.52 1.51
CA THR A 76 -2.60 -13.56 0.63
C THR A 76 -3.15 -13.48 -0.80
N ASP A 77 -4.45 -13.20 -0.95
CA ASP A 77 -5.09 -13.03 -2.26
C ASP A 77 -5.10 -11.56 -2.73
N ALA A 78 -4.71 -10.63 -1.85
CA ALA A 78 -4.57 -9.23 -2.20
C ALA A 78 -3.16 -8.98 -2.75
N GLY A 79 -3.05 -8.38 -3.93
CA GLY A 79 -1.73 -7.95 -4.43
C GLY A 79 -0.99 -7.14 -3.36
N ARG A 80 0.27 -7.49 -3.07
CA ARG A 80 1.09 -6.74 -2.10
C ARG A 80 1.36 -5.36 -2.67
N ARG A 81 0.91 -4.31 -1.97
CA ARG A 81 1.09 -2.91 -2.39
C ARG A 81 1.94 -2.16 -1.39
N ALA A 82 3.04 -1.58 -1.86
CA ALA A 82 3.77 -0.53 -1.15
C ALA A 82 3.45 0.81 -1.82
N THR A 83 3.34 1.87 -1.02
CA THR A 83 3.19 3.25 -1.54
C THR A 83 4.34 4.08 -0.97
N ILE A 84 5.09 4.72 -1.85
CA ILE A 84 6.18 5.64 -1.48
C ILE A 84 5.72 7.04 -1.87
N PHE A 85 5.82 7.98 -0.93
CA PHE A 85 5.64 9.40 -1.21
C PHE A 85 7.03 10.02 -1.31
N ILE A 86 7.33 10.60 -2.47
CA ILE A 86 8.56 11.34 -2.69
C ILE A 86 8.22 12.81 -2.53
N GLU A 87 8.76 13.45 -1.50
CA GLU A 87 8.65 14.90 -1.36
C GLU A 87 9.32 15.55 -2.57
N THR A 88 8.54 16.29 -3.34
CA THR A 88 9.09 17.03 -4.47
C THR A 88 9.64 18.35 -3.93
N PRO A 89 10.91 18.70 -4.21
CA PRO A 89 11.43 20.00 -3.84
C PRO A 89 10.58 21.11 -4.48
N ALA A 90 10.51 22.26 -3.82
CA ALA A 90 9.77 23.42 -4.33
C ALA A 90 10.30 23.80 -5.72
N LEU A 91 9.50 23.53 -6.75
CA LEU A 91 9.81 23.93 -8.12
C LEU A 91 9.63 25.45 -8.24
N ARG A 92 10.54 26.12 -8.95
CA ARG A 92 10.43 27.54 -9.32
C ARG A 92 9.97 27.62 -10.77
N PRO A 93 8.70 27.93 -11.05
CA PRO A 93 8.15 27.92 -12.41
C PRO A 93 8.91 28.82 -13.40
N GLU A 94 9.47 29.92 -12.90
CA GLU A 94 10.24 30.88 -13.70
C GLU A 94 11.50 30.23 -14.28
N ARG A 95 12.22 29.44 -13.47
CA ARG A 95 13.40 28.69 -13.92
C ARG A 95 13.06 27.65 -14.97
N ILE A 96 11.88 27.04 -14.88
CA ILE A 96 11.41 26.07 -15.87
C ILE A 96 11.17 26.79 -17.20
N ALA A 97 10.51 27.96 -17.18
CA ALA A 97 10.25 28.76 -18.37
C ALA A 97 11.55 29.25 -19.05
N GLU A 98 12.52 29.73 -18.26
CA GLU A 98 13.85 30.11 -18.75
C GLU A 98 14.56 28.93 -19.44
N THR A 99 14.63 27.78 -18.75
CA THR A 99 15.26 26.55 -19.29
C THR A 99 14.57 26.10 -20.58
N LEU A 100 13.24 26.21 -20.66
CA LEU A 100 12.49 25.81 -21.85
C LEU A 100 12.79 26.71 -23.05
N ALA A 101 12.95 28.02 -22.82
CA ALA A 101 13.28 28.98 -23.87
C ALA A 101 14.66 28.69 -24.51
N ASP A 102 15.62 28.21 -23.72
CA ASP A 102 16.95 27.82 -24.20
C ASP A 102 16.92 26.53 -25.03
N HIS A 103 16.04 25.58 -24.70
CA HIS A 103 15.97 24.29 -25.37
C HIS A 103 14.96 24.20 -26.52
N LEU A 104 13.99 25.12 -26.59
CA LEU A 104 12.98 25.16 -27.63
C LEU A 104 12.98 26.54 -28.32
N PRO A 105 13.96 26.82 -29.22
CA PRO A 105 14.00 28.10 -29.91
C PRO A 105 12.78 28.26 -30.81
N LEU A 106 12.00 29.30 -30.55
CA LEU A 106 10.86 29.67 -31.38
C LEU A 106 11.27 30.75 -32.38
N VAL A 107 10.91 30.56 -33.65
CA VAL A 107 11.11 31.58 -34.70
C VAL A 107 9.86 32.46 -34.75
N ASN A 108 10.05 33.78 -34.63
CA ASN A 108 8.97 34.79 -34.62
C ASN A 108 7.92 34.61 -33.51
N ALA A 109 8.28 33.97 -32.39
CA ALA A 109 7.42 33.88 -31.22
C ALA A 109 8.25 34.00 -29.93
N ALA A 110 7.59 34.40 -28.85
CA ALA A 110 8.19 34.50 -27.52
C ALA A 110 7.43 33.61 -26.54
N PHE A 111 8.16 32.96 -25.63
CA PHE A 111 7.55 32.23 -24.53
C PHE A 111 7.03 33.20 -23.48
N ARG A 112 5.76 33.02 -23.08
CA ARG A 112 5.18 33.69 -21.93
C ARG A 112 4.49 32.65 -21.05
N LEU A 113 4.92 32.53 -19.81
CA LEU A 113 4.25 31.71 -18.81
C LEU A 113 3.04 32.50 -18.29
N GLU A 114 1.82 32.00 -18.51
CA GLU A 114 0.59 32.69 -18.08
C GLU A 114 -0.01 32.13 -16.78
N GLY A 115 0.19 30.84 -16.50
CA GLY A 115 -0.34 30.20 -15.31
C GLY A 115 0.39 28.91 -15.00
N THR A 116 0.50 28.61 -13.71
CA THR A 116 1.15 27.38 -13.22
C THR A 116 0.20 26.70 -12.25
N ASP A 117 0.09 25.39 -12.39
CA ASP A 117 -0.72 24.56 -11.53
C ASP A 117 0.13 23.39 -11.03
N GLN A 118 0.14 23.16 -9.73
CA GLN A 118 0.84 22.01 -9.17
C GLN A 118 -0.11 20.83 -9.11
N ARG A 119 0.28 19.71 -9.74
CA ARG A 119 -0.48 18.47 -9.69
C ARG A 119 0.37 17.35 -9.13
N SER A 120 -0.18 16.60 -8.19
CA SER A 120 0.38 15.33 -7.76
C SER A 120 0.08 14.28 -8.82
N ILE A 121 1.13 13.68 -9.38
CA ILE A 121 1.00 12.55 -10.29
C ILE A 121 1.38 11.30 -9.52
N SER A 122 0.50 10.30 -9.53
CA SER A 122 0.80 8.97 -8.99
C SER A 122 1.16 8.03 -10.12
N TYR A 123 2.05 7.08 -9.85
CA TYR A 123 2.34 5.98 -10.77
C TYR A 123 2.20 4.66 -10.02
N PHE A 124 1.65 3.64 -10.69
CA PHE A 124 1.64 2.28 -10.18
C PHE A 124 2.76 1.50 -10.83
N LEU A 125 3.72 1.06 -10.03
CA LEU A 125 4.73 0.09 -10.46
C LEU A 125 4.23 -1.31 -10.10
N ILE A 126 3.91 -2.10 -11.12
CA ILE A 126 3.33 -3.43 -10.98
C ILE A 126 4.37 -4.46 -11.41
N TYR A 127 4.63 -5.44 -10.55
CA TYR A 127 5.52 -6.56 -10.85
C TYR A 127 4.69 -7.79 -11.23
N PHE A 128 4.96 -8.34 -12.41
CA PHE A 128 4.32 -9.55 -12.92
C PHE A 128 5.31 -10.70 -12.89
N ARG A 129 5.01 -11.76 -12.14
CA ARG A 129 5.73 -13.02 -12.19
C ARG A 129 5.00 -13.97 -13.12
N PHE A 130 5.73 -14.62 -14.04
CA PHE A 130 5.17 -15.60 -14.95
C PHE A 130 5.99 -16.88 -14.94
N THR A 131 5.31 -17.98 -15.30
CA THR A 131 5.92 -19.28 -15.54
C THR A 131 5.48 -19.72 -16.93
N ALA A 132 6.41 -19.80 -17.87
CA ALA A 132 6.16 -20.38 -19.18
C ALA A 132 6.20 -21.91 -19.06
N LEU A 133 5.06 -22.55 -19.32
CA LEU A 133 4.92 -24.00 -19.40
C LEU A 133 5.29 -24.43 -20.84
N SER A 134 6.59 -24.55 -21.11
CA SER A 134 7.11 -25.21 -22.31
C SER A 134 7.82 -26.52 -21.92
N ASP A 135 8.40 -27.25 -22.88
CA ASP A 135 9.21 -28.44 -22.58
C ASP A 135 10.32 -28.14 -21.57
N ASP A 136 10.86 -26.92 -21.61
CA ASP A 136 11.63 -26.33 -20.51
C ASP A 136 10.75 -25.33 -19.73
N ARG A 137 10.67 -25.54 -18.41
CA ARG A 137 10.02 -24.57 -17.50
C ARG A 137 10.89 -23.32 -17.40
N GLN A 138 10.34 -22.18 -17.82
CA GLN A 138 10.99 -20.88 -17.61
C GLN A 138 10.16 -20.02 -16.66
N ASP A 139 10.77 -19.61 -15.55
CA ASP A 139 10.20 -18.64 -14.62
C ASP A 139 10.82 -17.26 -14.88
N GLY A 140 10.00 -16.22 -14.83
CA GLY A 140 10.45 -14.85 -15.09
C GLY A 140 9.62 -13.80 -14.35
N MET A 141 10.15 -12.58 -14.32
CA MET A 141 9.46 -11.42 -13.78
C MET A 141 9.69 -10.21 -14.69
N PHE A 142 8.67 -9.39 -14.88
CA PHE A 142 8.82 -8.08 -15.52
C PHE A 142 8.00 -7.04 -14.76
N SER A 143 8.32 -5.76 -14.96
CA SER A 143 7.62 -4.67 -14.29
C SER A 143 7.04 -3.66 -15.28
N VAL A 144 5.88 -3.12 -14.95
CA VAL A 144 5.16 -2.12 -15.75
C VAL A 144 4.83 -0.94 -14.86
N LEU A 145 5.23 0.25 -15.30
CA LEU A 145 4.79 1.52 -14.77
C LEU A 145 3.48 1.90 -15.46
N VAL A 146 2.43 2.19 -14.68
CA VAL A 146 1.14 2.64 -15.17
C VAL A 146 0.86 4.03 -14.63
N ASN A 147 0.56 4.97 -15.52
CA ASN A 147 0.00 6.26 -15.13
C ASN A 147 -1.53 6.11 -15.04
N PRO A 148 -2.13 6.20 -13.84
CA PRO A 148 -3.57 6.02 -13.66
C PRO A 148 -4.39 7.17 -14.24
N LEU A 149 -3.80 8.33 -14.54
CA LEU A 149 -4.54 9.49 -15.09
C LEU A 149 -4.90 9.31 -16.57
N ASN A 150 -4.06 8.60 -17.33
CA ASN A 150 -4.21 8.45 -18.77
C ASN A 150 -4.03 7.01 -19.28
N ALA A 151 -3.85 6.05 -18.36
CA ALA A 151 -3.57 4.64 -18.63
C ALA A 151 -2.30 4.38 -19.47
N SER A 152 -1.40 5.35 -19.60
CA SER A 152 -0.15 5.15 -20.32
C SER A 152 0.75 4.17 -19.56
N THR A 153 1.38 3.24 -20.28
CA THR A 153 2.23 2.20 -19.70
C THR A 153 3.66 2.29 -20.20
N ALA A 154 4.63 2.03 -19.33
CA ALA A 154 6.04 1.88 -19.69
C ALA A 154 6.64 0.64 -19.01
N PHE A 155 7.45 -0.13 -19.72
CA PHE A 155 8.24 -1.20 -19.10
C PHE A 155 9.44 -0.59 -18.39
N LEU A 156 9.67 -0.96 -17.14
CA LEU A 156 10.94 -0.69 -16.49
C LEU A 156 11.91 -1.81 -16.92
N LYS A 157 12.92 -1.48 -17.72
CA LYS A 157 14.05 -2.39 -17.96
C LYS A 157 14.96 -2.35 -16.73
N ASP A 158 15.57 -3.49 -16.42
CA ASP A 158 16.28 -3.80 -15.18
C ASP A 158 17.11 -2.64 -14.60
N GLY A 159 16.87 -2.34 -13.32
CA GLY A 159 17.79 -1.61 -12.44
C GLY A 159 17.81 -0.09 -12.59
N LEU A 160 17.72 0.60 -11.44
CA LEU A 160 18.33 1.92 -11.29
C LEU A 160 19.83 1.74 -11.49
N GLU A 161 20.36 2.10 -12.66
CA GLU A 161 21.78 2.50 -12.77
C GLU A 161 21.96 3.93 -12.25
#